data_AF-A0AAN8TZ54-F1
#
_entry.id   AF-A0AAN8TZ54-F1
#
_cell.length_a   1.000
_cell.length_b   1.000
_cell.length_c   1.000
_cell.angle_alpha   90.00
_cell.angle_beta   90.00
_cell.angle_gamma   90.00
#
_symmetry.space_group_name_H-M   'P 1'
#
loop_
_entity.id
_entity.type
_entity.pdbx_description
1 polymer ?
#
loop_
_entity_poly.entity_id
_entity_poly.type
_entity_poly.pdbx_seq_one_letter_code
_entity_poly.pdbx_strand_id
1 'polypeptide(L)'
;MSLYRSFLLLLCCVYVVFSGANASDTITSSEPVRDSETVFSSGKTFKLGFFSPGNSANRYVGIMFNLPSPTPTAVWVANRDKPINDSSGLLTLSEDGNLVILNGQKEIIWSSSISNSMKNSTAQLLDTGNLVLKDSSNGKVLWESFQYPTKYPTDSILQLMKMGIDKSTNTTALLKTWRSPDDPSVGSFSAGIQLQYIPQAFIWNNTAPYWRSSPWDKQIYIGLPEMKSSYHSGVDLVSDNAGTAYQTYSNGNHPWILYYSLNSTGSYQEKVWDQSKKDWMVTWANPRSECDLYVK
;
A
#
# COMPACT_ATOMS: atom_id res chain seq x y z
N MET A 1 -3.76 26.74 -73.74
CA MET A 1 -2.56 27.29 -73.07
C MET A 1 -2.88 27.41 -71.59
N SER A 2 -2.17 26.63 -70.75
CA SER A 2 -2.08 26.70 -69.27
C SER A 2 -3.36 26.46 -68.44
N LEU A 3 -3.57 25.30 -67.81
CA LEU A 3 -2.95 24.75 -66.57
C LEU A 3 -3.39 25.42 -65.25
N TYR A 4 -4.19 24.66 -64.50
CA TYR A 4 -4.18 24.41 -63.05
C TYR A 4 -3.56 25.45 -62.10
N ARG A 5 -4.28 25.77 -61.01
CA ARG A 5 -3.78 25.57 -59.64
C ARG A 5 -4.90 25.57 -58.60
N SER A 6 -5.30 24.35 -58.23
CA SER A 6 -6.01 24.01 -57.02
C SER A 6 -5.24 24.48 -55.79
N PHE A 7 -5.94 25.04 -54.81
CA PHE A 7 -5.45 25.18 -53.44
C PHE A 7 -6.38 24.37 -52.51
N LEU A 8 -6.25 23.04 -52.56
CA LEU A 8 -6.78 22.19 -51.49
C LEU A 8 -5.79 22.31 -50.32
N LEU A 9 -6.17 23.06 -49.30
CA LEU A 9 -5.53 23.03 -47.99
C LEU A 9 -5.75 21.63 -47.40
N LEU A 10 -4.73 20.78 -47.52
CA LEU A 10 -4.64 19.51 -46.83
C LEU A 10 -4.44 19.79 -45.33
N LEU A 11 -5.55 19.89 -44.59
CA LEU A 11 -5.54 19.89 -43.13
C LEU A 11 -5.11 18.48 -42.71
N CYS A 12 -3.82 18.29 -42.49
CA CYS A 12 -3.27 17.07 -41.90
C CYS A 12 -3.69 17.06 -40.42
N CYS A 13 -4.94 16.68 -40.17
CA CYS A 13 -5.36 16.22 -38.85
C CYS A 13 -4.60 14.93 -38.58
N VAL A 14 -3.42 15.06 -37.97
CA VAL A 14 -2.79 13.95 -37.26
C VAL A 14 -3.72 13.65 -36.09
N TYR A 15 -4.71 12.80 -36.33
CA TYR A 15 -5.39 12.08 -35.27
C TYR A 15 -4.31 11.20 -34.63
N VAL A 16 -3.66 11.72 -33.60
CA VAL A 16 -2.99 10.88 -32.62
C VAL A 16 -4.10 10.09 -31.97
N VAL A 17 -4.39 8.93 -32.54
CA VAL A 17 -5.14 7.89 -31.85
C VAL A 17 -4.24 7.51 -30.69
N PHE A 18 -4.44 8.16 -29.54
CA PHE A 18 -4.07 7.54 -28.28
C PHE A 18 -4.88 6.26 -28.25
N SER A 19 -4.25 5.14 -28.64
CA SER A 19 -4.69 3.85 -28.15
C SER A 19 -4.61 4.00 -26.64
N GLY A 20 -5.74 4.29 -26.00
CA GLY A 20 -5.86 4.08 -24.57
C GLY A 20 -5.60 2.61 -24.39
N ALA A 21 -4.34 2.25 -24.10
CA ALA A 21 -4.01 0.93 -23.62
C ALA A 21 -4.95 0.76 -22.43
N ASN A 22 -5.91 -0.16 -22.54
CA ASN A 22 -6.67 -0.57 -21.39
C ASN A 22 -5.61 -1.09 -20.42
N ALA A 23 -5.27 -0.26 -19.44
CA ALA A 23 -4.19 -0.57 -18.53
C ALA A 23 -4.61 -1.86 -17.80
N SER A 24 -3.83 -2.91 -18.05
CA SER A 24 -4.07 -4.22 -17.48
C SER A 24 -3.95 -4.15 -15.96
N ASP A 25 -4.66 -5.01 -15.25
CA ASP A 25 -4.45 -5.27 -13.83
C ASP A 25 -3.29 -6.25 -13.59
N THR A 26 -2.68 -6.75 -14.66
CA THR A 26 -1.59 -7.73 -14.62
C THR A 26 -0.25 -7.16 -15.09
N ILE A 27 0.83 -7.79 -14.61
CA ILE A 27 2.21 -7.56 -15.03
C ILE A 27 2.79 -8.91 -15.43
N THR A 28 3.40 -8.95 -16.62
CA THR A 28 4.06 -10.14 -17.17
C THR A 28 5.50 -9.81 -17.56
N SER A 29 6.29 -10.83 -17.90
CA SER A 29 7.65 -10.61 -18.42
C SER A 29 7.66 -9.91 -19.78
N SER A 30 6.62 -10.11 -20.60
CA SER A 30 6.45 -9.45 -21.90
C SER A 30 5.88 -8.04 -21.80
N GLU A 31 5.15 -7.73 -20.73
CA GLU A 31 4.52 -6.43 -20.47
C GLU A 31 5.01 -5.87 -19.14
N PRO A 32 6.29 -5.42 -19.07
CA PRO A 32 6.81 -4.77 -17.88
C PRO A 32 6.19 -3.37 -17.72
N VAL A 33 6.28 -2.82 -16.51
CA VAL A 33 5.83 -1.47 -16.19
C VAL A 33 7.03 -0.54 -16.12
N ARG A 34 7.06 0.47 -16.98
CA ARG A 34 8.06 1.55 -16.97
C ARG A 34 7.64 2.69 -16.03
N ASP A 35 8.58 3.60 -15.78
CA ASP A 35 8.40 4.75 -14.90
C ASP A 35 7.16 5.63 -15.24
N SER A 36 6.81 5.74 -16.52
CA SER A 36 5.67 6.53 -17.01
C SER A 36 4.35 5.76 -17.07
N GLU A 37 4.36 4.46 -16.76
CA GLU A 37 3.22 3.56 -16.92
C GLU A 37 2.57 3.26 -15.56
N THR A 38 1.33 2.77 -15.60
CA THR A 38 0.56 2.48 -14.40
C THR A 38 -0.36 1.29 -14.66
N VAL A 39 -0.40 0.38 -13.70
CA VAL A 39 -1.32 -0.76 -13.63
C VAL A 39 -2.48 -0.36 -12.74
N PHE A 40 -3.71 -0.65 -13.16
CA PHE A 40 -4.90 -0.34 -12.36
C PHE A 40 -5.57 -1.64 -11.94
N SER A 41 -6.10 -1.69 -10.73
CA SER A 41 -6.97 -2.79 -10.34
C SER A 41 -8.21 -2.81 -11.26
N SER A 42 -8.85 -3.96 -11.43
CA SER A 42 -9.99 -4.13 -12.35
C SER A 42 -11.12 -3.11 -12.13
N GLY A 43 -11.53 -2.92 -10.87
CA GLY A 43 -12.48 -1.91 -10.42
C GLY A 43 -11.92 -0.48 -10.32
N LYS A 44 -10.64 -0.28 -10.65
CA LYS A 44 -9.94 1.00 -10.67
C LYS A 44 -9.93 1.74 -9.33
N THR A 45 -10.05 1.01 -8.22
CA THR A 45 -9.92 1.55 -6.85
C THR A 45 -8.47 1.85 -6.51
N PHE A 46 -7.56 0.98 -6.97
CA PHE A 46 -6.13 1.09 -6.73
C PHE A 46 -5.36 1.18 -8.04
N LYS A 47 -4.17 1.76 -7.95
CA LYS A 47 -3.18 1.81 -9.02
C LYS A 47 -1.80 1.47 -8.47
N LEU A 48 -0.96 0.89 -9.31
CA LEU A 48 0.43 0.52 -9.04
C LEU A 48 1.31 1.16 -10.10
N GLY A 49 2.41 1.77 -9.68
CA GLY A 49 3.38 2.36 -10.60
C GLY A 49 4.50 3.07 -9.86
N PHE A 50 5.36 3.73 -10.64
CA PHE A 50 6.42 4.56 -10.10
C PHE A 50 5.89 5.92 -9.65
N PHE A 51 6.41 6.44 -8.54
CA PHE A 51 6.05 7.74 -8.00
C PHE A 51 7.21 8.38 -7.21
N SER A 52 7.08 9.67 -6.96
CA SER A 52 7.94 10.43 -6.05
C SER A 52 7.09 11.02 -4.92
N PRO A 53 7.41 10.74 -3.65
CA PRO A 53 6.70 11.32 -2.51
C PRO A 53 7.08 12.79 -2.31
N GLY A 54 6.07 13.65 -2.16
CA GLY A 54 6.23 15.08 -1.89
C GLY A 54 7.25 15.77 -2.78
N ASN A 55 8.32 16.30 -2.19
CA ASN A 55 9.39 17.02 -2.91
C ASN A 55 10.61 16.14 -3.27
N SER A 56 10.53 14.84 -3.06
CA SER A 56 11.63 13.91 -3.35
C SER A 56 11.89 13.80 -4.86
N ALA A 57 13.17 13.79 -5.24
CA ALA A 57 13.58 13.44 -6.61
C ALA A 57 13.69 11.91 -6.81
N ASN A 58 13.65 11.14 -5.72
CA ASN A 58 13.76 9.69 -5.75
C ASN A 58 12.48 9.05 -6.30
N ARG A 59 12.65 7.91 -6.96
CA ARG A 59 11.57 7.10 -7.53
C ARG A 59 11.37 5.81 -6.74
N TYR A 60 10.11 5.52 -6.47
CA TYR A 60 9.65 4.35 -5.74
C TYR A 60 8.50 3.68 -6.50
N VAL A 61 8.35 2.37 -6.34
CA VAL A 61 7.16 1.64 -6.79
C VAL A 61 6.22 1.50 -5.60
N GLY A 62 4.96 1.93 -5.78
CA GLY A 62 3.97 1.85 -4.73
C GLY A 62 2.57 1.52 -5.22
N ILE A 63 1.76 0.97 -4.31
CA ILE A 63 0.32 0.81 -4.48
C ILE A 63 -0.32 2.07 -3.90
N MET A 64 -1.21 2.68 -4.67
CA MET A 64 -1.87 3.94 -4.33
C MET A 64 -3.37 3.84 -4.57
N PHE A 65 -4.15 4.61 -3.83
CA PHE A 65 -5.53 4.86 -4.22
C PHE A 65 -5.59 5.58 -5.58
N ASN A 66 -6.52 5.16 -6.43
CA ASN A 66 -6.81 5.84 -7.69
C ASN A 66 -7.96 6.83 -7.50
N LEU A 67 -7.66 7.91 -6.77
CA LEU A 67 -8.62 8.96 -6.40
C LEU A 67 -8.19 10.30 -6.99
N PRO A 68 -9.13 11.24 -7.21
CA PRO A 68 -8.84 12.55 -7.76
C PRO A 68 -8.22 13.50 -6.70
N SER A 69 -7.18 13.04 -6.01
CA SER A 69 -6.38 13.84 -5.05
C SER A 69 -5.21 14.52 -5.77
N PRO A 70 -4.84 15.76 -5.39
CA PRO A 70 -3.62 16.40 -5.90
C PRO A 70 -2.34 15.66 -5.51
N THR A 71 -2.37 14.89 -4.41
CA THR A 71 -1.22 14.16 -3.88
C THR A 71 -1.47 12.65 -3.95
N PRO A 72 -0.57 11.87 -4.57
CA PRO A 72 -0.67 10.41 -4.56
C PRO A 72 -0.70 9.88 -3.12
N THR A 73 -1.69 9.03 -2.82
CA THR A 73 -1.80 8.38 -1.51
C THR A 73 -1.26 6.97 -1.63
N ALA A 74 0.03 6.80 -1.37
CA ALA A 74 0.68 5.50 -1.34
C ALA A 74 0.37 4.78 -0.01
N VAL A 75 -0.01 3.51 -0.10
CA VAL A 75 -0.39 2.65 1.04
C VAL A 75 0.54 1.44 1.19
N TRP A 76 1.37 1.20 0.18
CA TRP A 76 2.44 0.21 0.18
C TRP A 76 3.55 0.68 -0.75
N VAL A 77 4.82 0.47 -0.37
CA VAL A 77 6.01 0.87 -1.14
C VAL A 77 7.02 -0.27 -1.16
N ALA A 78 7.38 -0.76 -2.35
CA ALA A 78 8.26 -1.91 -2.53
C ALA A 78 9.70 -1.61 -2.10
N ASN A 79 10.32 -0.65 -2.79
CA ASN A 79 11.73 -0.30 -2.66
C ASN A 79 11.96 0.84 -1.67
N ARG A 80 11.22 0.83 -0.55
CA ARG A 80 11.19 1.95 0.42
C ARG A 80 12.57 2.34 0.97
N ASP A 81 13.47 1.38 1.14
CA ASP A 81 14.82 1.61 1.69
C ASP A 81 15.91 1.74 0.61
N LYS A 82 15.59 1.46 -0.65
CA LYS A 82 16.54 1.53 -1.78
C LYS A 82 15.86 2.25 -2.97
N PRO A 83 15.84 3.59 -2.98
CA PRO A 83 15.25 4.35 -4.08
C PRO A 83 16.00 4.16 -5.40
N ILE A 84 15.34 4.57 -6.48
CA ILE A 84 15.99 4.83 -7.78
C ILE A 84 16.13 6.34 -7.93
N ASN A 85 17.30 6.81 -8.38
CA ASN A 85 17.63 8.25 -8.39
C ASN A 85 17.25 8.93 -9.72
N ASP A 86 16.59 8.22 -10.63
CA ASP A 86 16.16 8.70 -11.94
C ASP A 86 14.88 7.96 -12.40
N SER A 87 14.37 8.31 -13.58
CA SER A 87 13.19 7.69 -14.21
C SER A 87 13.51 6.45 -15.07
N SER A 88 14.62 5.75 -14.81
CA SER A 88 15.02 4.56 -15.58
C SER A 88 14.41 3.25 -15.05
N GLY A 89 13.59 3.33 -14.00
CA GLY A 89 13.03 2.19 -13.31
C GLY A 89 12.16 1.28 -14.19
N LEU A 90 12.26 -0.02 -13.94
CA LEU A 90 11.45 -1.06 -14.59
C LEU A 90 10.93 -2.06 -13.56
N LEU A 91 9.62 -2.24 -13.49
CA LEU A 91 8.96 -3.28 -12.71
C LEU A 91 8.58 -4.43 -13.65
N THR A 92 9.09 -5.63 -13.41
CA THR A 92 8.92 -6.77 -14.32
C THR A 92 9.03 -8.11 -13.59
N LEU A 93 8.79 -9.21 -14.30
CA LEU A 93 9.10 -10.55 -13.83
C LEU A 93 10.49 -10.96 -14.35
N SER A 94 11.37 -11.36 -13.44
CA SER A 94 12.65 -11.95 -13.80
C SER A 94 12.49 -13.36 -14.37
N GLU A 95 13.53 -13.88 -15.03
CA GLU A 95 13.53 -15.19 -15.68
C GLU A 95 13.21 -16.35 -14.73
N ASP A 96 13.52 -16.17 -13.45
CA ASP A 96 13.25 -17.11 -12.38
C ASP A 96 11.78 -17.06 -11.92
N GLY A 97 11.00 -16.05 -12.31
CA GLY A 97 9.59 -15.88 -11.96
C GLY A 97 9.33 -14.89 -10.81
N ASN A 98 10.36 -14.27 -10.24
CA ASN A 98 10.19 -13.25 -9.21
C ASN A 98 9.68 -11.93 -9.78
N LEU A 99 8.87 -11.21 -9.01
CA LEU A 99 8.58 -9.80 -9.27
C LEU A 99 9.77 -8.97 -8.82
N VAL A 100 10.35 -8.17 -9.72
CA VAL A 100 11.57 -7.40 -9.47
C VAL A 100 11.44 -5.95 -9.93
N ILE A 101 12.17 -5.08 -9.24
CA ILE A 101 12.39 -3.70 -9.65
C ILE A 101 13.85 -3.58 -10.09
N LEU A 102 14.06 -3.09 -11.31
CA LEU A 102 15.38 -2.85 -11.89
C LEU A 102 15.63 -1.34 -12.05
N ASN A 103 16.89 -0.92 -11.92
CA ASN A 103 17.34 0.41 -12.38
C ASN A 103 17.80 0.38 -13.85
N GLY A 104 18.25 1.52 -14.38
CA GLY A 104 18.73 1.65 -15.76
C GLY A 104 19.96 0.80 -16.09
N GLN A 105 20.74 0.39 -15.08
CA GLN A 105 21.87 -0.53 -15.20
C GLN A 105 21.44 -2.01 -15.11
N LYS A 106 20.13 -2.28 -15.01
CA LYS A 106 19.52 -3.61 -14.81
C LYS A 106 19.91 -4.27 -13.48
N GLU A 107 20.34 -3.49 -12.49
CA GLU A 107 20.58 -3.99 -11.14
C GLU A 107 19.24 -4.19 -10.42
N ILE A 108 19.13 -5.28 -9.67
CA ILE A 108 17.94 -5.56 -8.86
C ILE A 108 17.95 -4.62 -7.64
N ILE A 109 16.95 -3.76 -7.60
CA ILE A 109 16.70 -2.83 -6.49
C ILE A 109 15.81 -3.48 -5.43
N TRP A 110 14.84 -4.28 -5.85
CA TRP A 110 13.93 -5.01 -4.97
C TRP A 110 13.44 -6.30 -5.64
N SER A 111 13.10 -7.33 -4.85
CA SER A 111 12.55 -8.60 -5.33
C SER A 111 11.57 -9.20 -4.33
N SER A 112 10.52 -9.86 -4.84
CA SER A 112 9.62 -10.72 -4.04
C SER A 112 10.35 -11.84 -3.30
N SER A 113 11.54 -12.25 -3.76
CA SER A 113 12.43 -13.22 -3.10
C SER A 113 11.77 -14.58 -2.79
N ILE A 114 10.97 -15.11 -3.71
CA ILE A 114 10.37 -16.46 -3.56
C ILE A 114 11.45 -17.52 -3.82
N SER A 115 11.54 -18.53 -2.94
CA SER A 115 12.61 -19.54 -2.97
C SER A 115 12.43 -20.61 -4.05
N ASN A 116 11.18 -20.99 -4.36
CA ASN A 116 10.83 -21.97 -5.40
C ASN A 116 10.22 -21.26 -6.60
N SER A 117 11.03 -20.43 -7.24
CA SER A 117 10.58 -19.52 -8.28
C SER A 117 10.24 -20.30 -9.57
N MET A 118 9.11 -19.94 -10.20
CA MET A 118 8.56 -20.64 -11.37
C MET A 118 8.64 -19.76 -12.60
N LYS A 119 9.14 -20.31 -13.72
CA LYS A 119 9.30 -19.56 -14.98
C LYS A 119 7.99 -18.96 -15.54
N ASN A 120 6.83 -19.45 -15.10
CA ASN A 120 5.54 -18.99 -15.56
C ASN A 120 4.72 -18.39 -14.41
N SER A 121 5.09 -17.17 -14.03
CA SER A 121 4.39 -16.38 -13.02
C SER A 121 3.69 -15.18 -13.65
N THR A 122 2.66 -14.66 -13.00
CA THR A 122 1.96 -13.42 -13.37
C THR A 122 1.70 -12.62 -12.10
N ALA A 123 2.03 -11.34 -12.08
CA ALA A 123 1.63 -10.45 -11.00
C ALA A 123 0.30 -9.77 -11.33
N GLN A 124 -0.56 -9.55 -10.34
CA GLN A 124 -1.87 -8.93 -10.52
C GLN A 124 -2.21 -8.02 -9.35
N LEU A 125 -2.69 -6.81 -9.63
CA LEU A 125 -3.22 -5.89 -8.64
C LEU A 125 -4.72 -6.12 -8.42
N LEU A 126 -5.10 -6.59 -7.24
CA LEU A 126 -6.50 -6.85 -6.90
C LEU A 126 -7.23 -5.56 -6.46
N ASP A 127 -8.57 -5.57 -6.52
CA ASP A 127 -9.41 -4.46 -6.06
C ASP A 127 -9.39 -4.23 -4.55
N THR A 128 -8.83 -5.17 -3.79
CA THR A 128 -8.51 -5.01 -2.37
C THR A 128 -7.26 -4.15 -2.14
N GLY A 129 -6.51 -3.84 -3.21
CA GLY A 129 -5.19 -3.22 -3.15
C GLY A 129 -4.05 -4.22 -2.95
N ASN A 130 -4.36 -5.52 -2.82
CA ASN A 130 -3.32 -6.54 -2.69
C ASN A 130 -2.69 -6.86 -4.05
N LEU A 131 -1.39 -6.60 -4.19
CA LEU A 131 -0.59 -7.08 -5.32
C LEU A 131 -0.17 -8.53 -5.05
N VAL A 132 -0.59 -9.44 -5.92
CA VAL A 132 -0.33 -10.88 -5.79
C VAL A 132 0.51 -11.39 -6.95
N LEU A 133 1.47 -12.25 -6.66
CA LEU A 133 2.22 -13.01 -7.64
C LEU A 133 1.65 -14.43 -7.68
N LYS A 134 1.21 -14.89 -8.85
CA LYS A 134 0.56 -16.19 -9.04
C LYS A 134 1.34 -17.06 -10.00
N ASP A 135 1.27 -18.36 -9.78
CA ASP A 135 1.63 -19.36 -10.78
C ASP A 135 0.59 -19.33 -11.91
N SER A 136 1.01 -19.01 -13.13
CA SER A 136 0.10 -18.87 -14.28
C SER A 136 -0.54 -20.20 -14.69
N SER A 137 0.03 -21.35 -14.29
CA SER A 137 -0.47 -22.67 -14.68
C SER A 137 -1.68 -23.15 -13.88
N ASN A 138 -1.76 -22.77 -12.59
CA ASN A 138 -2.77 -23.28 -11.66
C ASN A 138 -3.42 -22.17 -10.80
N GLY A 139 -2.96 -20.91 -10.92
CA GLY A 139 -3.49 -19.76 -10.19
C GLY A 139 -3.08 -19.67 -8.73
N LYS A 140 -2.20 -20.55 -8.24
CA LYS A 140 -1.71 -20.54 -6.85
C LYS A 140 -0.97 -19.24 -6.55
N VAL A 141 -1.35 -18.57 -5.46
CA VAL A 141 -0.64 -17.39 -4.95
C VAL A 141 0.71 -17.83 -4.37
N LEU A 142 1.79 -17.23 -4.89
CA LEU A 142 3.18 -17.50 -4.52
C LEU A 142 3.72 -16.43 -3.56
N TRP A 143 3.27 -15.19 -3.72
CA TRP A 143 3.62 -14.04 -2.89
C TRP A 143 2.49 -13.01 -2.93
N GLU A 144 2.37 -12.20 -1.88
CA GLU A 144 1.40 -11.10 -1.84
C GLU A 144 1.92 -9.90 -1.04
N SER A 145 1.53 -8.69 -1.43
CA SER A 145 1.91 -7.46 -0.73
C SER A 145 1.30 -7.36 0.67
N PHE A 146 0.13 -7.98 0.89
CA PHE A 146 -0.56 -8.00 2.18
C PHE A 146 -0.14 -9.18 3.07
N GLN A 147 0.94 -9.90 2.70
CA GLN A 147 1.34 -11.14 3.35
C GLN A 147 1.39 -10.96 4.86
N TYR A 148 0.75 -11.88 5.58
CA TYR A 148 0.77 -11.89 7.04
C TYR A 148 1.37 -13.21 7.54
N PRO A 149 2.43 -13.16 8.36
CA PRO A 149 3.22 -11.98 8.75
C PRO A 149 3.99 -11.35 7.57
N THR A 150 4.07 -10.02 7.50
CA THR A 150 4.78 -9.34 6.41
C THR A 150 6.29 -9.28 6.66
N LYS A 151 7.08 -9.62 5.64
CA LYS A 151 8.53 -9.32 5.61
C LYS A 151 8.80 -7.83 5.40
N TYR A 152 7.89 -7.12 4.73
CA TYR A 152 8.04 -5.72 4.34
C TYR A 152 6.96 -4.87 5.04
N PRO A 153 7.32 -4.14 6.10
CA PRO A 153 6.33 -3.38 6.86
C PRO A 153 5.82 -2.20 6.04
N THR A 154 4.52 -1.93 6.16
CA THR A 154 3.85 -0.72 5.64
C THR A 154 3.64 0.28 6.77
N ASP A 155 3.31 1.53 6.44
CA ASP A 155 2.80 2.52 7.40
C ASP A 155 1.26 2.53 7.46
N SER A 156 0.60 1.80 6.56
CA SER A 156 -0.84 1.81 6.36
C SER A 156 -1.46 0.41 6.45
N ILE A 157 -2.73 0.35 6.86
CA ILE A 157 -3.56 -0.85 6.86
C ILE A 157 -4.75 -0.58 5.95
N LEU A 158 -4.88 -1.41 4.90
CA LEU A 158 -6.06 -1.52 4.06
C LEU A 158 -7.01 -2.62 4.57
N GLN A 159 -8.22 -2.65 4.03
CA GLN A 159 -9.23 -3.63 4.43
C GLN A 159 -8.67 -5.04 4.27
N LEU A 160 -8.96 -5.93 5.23
CA LEU A 160 -8.48 -7.31 5.29
C LEU A 160 -6.97 -7.50 5.55
N MET A 161 -6.16 -6.43 5.57
CA MET A 161 -4.79 -6.53 6.07
C MET A 161 -4.80 -6.88 7.55
N LYS A 162 -3.73 -7.54 7.99
CA LYS A 162 -3.53 -7.98 9.36
C LYS A 162 -2.28 -7.36 9.94
N MET A 163 -2.38 -6.85 11.16
CA MET A 163 -1.26 -6.33 11.95
C MET A 163 -1.31 -7.02 13.32
N GLY A 164 -0.25 -7.66 13.75
CA GLY A 164 -0.30 -8.49 14.95
C GLY A 164 0.84 -9.48 15.13
N ILE A 165 0.63 -10.40 16.06
CA ILE A 165 1.55 -11.48 16.40
C ILE A 165 0.99 -12.78 15.83
N ASP A 166 1.82 -13.54 15.13
CA ASP A 166 1.54 -14.91 14.72
C ASP A 166 2.53 -15.85 15.40
N LYS A 167 2.02 -16.63 16.35
CA LYS A 167 2.86 -17.54 17.12
C LYS A 167 3.25 -18.79 16.33
N SER A 168 2.45 -19.19 15.35
CA SER A 168 2.75 -20.38 14.53
C SER A 168 4.04 -20.19 13.72
N THR A 169 4.30 -18.95 13.30
CA THR A 169 5.51 -18.55 12.57
C THR A 169 6.54 -17.86 13.47
N ASN A 170 6.21 -17.62 14.75
CA ASN A 170 7.01 -16.86 15.70
C ASN A 170 7.39 -15.45 15.18
N THR A 171 6.42 -14.74 14.64
CA THR A 171 6.62 -13.43 13.98
C THR A 171 5.69 -12.36 14.54
N THR A 172 6.06 -11.11 14.31
CA THR A 172 5.23 -9.94 14.63
C THR A 172 5.21 -9.00 13.44
N ALA A 173 4.02 -8.79 12.86
CA ALA A 173 3.78 -7.82 11.81
C ALA A 173 3.41 -6.48 12.45
N LEU A 174 4.35 -5.53 12.39
CA LEU A 174 4.18 -4.16 12.85
C LEU A 174 4.01 -3.22 11.67
N LEU A 175 3.23 -2.16 11.85
CA LEU A 175 3.36 -0.97 11.01
C LEU A 175 4.67 -0.27 11.32
N LYS A 176 5.32 0.26 10.29
CA LYS A 176 6.53 1.09 10.39
C LYS A 176 6.33 2.35 9.56
N THR A 177 6.40 3.48 10.25
CA THR A 177 6.28 4.81 9.65
C THR A 177 7.24 5.04 8.51
N TRP A 178 6.88 5.97 7.62
CA TRP A 178 7.85 6.65 6.79
C TRP A 178 8.73 7.55 7.67
N ARG A 179 10.00 7.73 7.31
CA ARG A 179 10.91 8.62 8.03
C ARG A 179 10.44 10.07 8.00
N SER A 180 9.90 10.50 6.86
CA SER A 180 9.30 11.83 6.68
C SER A 180 8.26 11.80 5.55
N PRO A 181 7.45 12.86 5.36
CA PRO A 181 6.51 12.92 4.23
C PRO A 181 7.15 12.74 2.84
N ASP A 182 8.44 13.07 2.70
CA ASP A 182 9.21 12.99 1.45
C ASP A 182 10.14 11.76 1.39
N ASP A 183 10.22 10.95 2.45
CA ASP A 183 11.13 9.81 2.56
C ASP A 183 10.41 8.57 3.15
N PRO A 184 10.06 7.57 2.29
CA PRO A 184 9.33 6.38 2.70
C PRO A 184 10.21 5.32 3.39
N SER A 185 11.52 5.54 3.52
CA SER A 185 12.39 4.64 4.30
C SER A 185 11.88 4.49 5.74
N VAL A 186 12.31 3.43 6.42
CA VAL A 186 11.81 3.11 7.76
C VAL A 186 12.09 4.27 8.75
N GLY A 187 11.00 4.80 9.32
CA GLY A 187 11.01 5.81 10.37
C GLY A 187 11.15 5.24 11.78
N SER A 188 11.17 6.11 12.78
CA SER A 188 11.40 5.73 14.18
C SER A 188 10.18 5.09 14.85
N PHE A 189 8.97 5.39 14.39
CA PHE A 189 7.76 4.89 15.03
C PHE A 189 7.27 3.58 14.42
N SER A 190 6.73 2.71 15.26
CA SER A 190 5.96 1.52 14.88
C SER A 190 4.67 1.38 15.66
N ALA A 191 3.70 0.66 15.09
CA ALA A 191 2.48 0.28 15.80
C ALA A 191 2.16 -1.21 15.62
N GLY A 192 1.47 -1.79 16.59
CA GLY A 192 1.17 -3.21 16.62
C GLY A 192 0.42 -3.65 17.87
N ILE A 193 0.14 -4.95 17.94
CA ILE A 193 -0.60 -5.57 19.05
C ILE A 193 0.37 -6.21 20.04
N GLN A 194 0.12 -5.98 21.32
CA GLN A 194 0.80 -6.66 22.41
C GLN A 194 -0.19 -7.55 23.17
N LEU A 195 0.20 -8.81 23.33
CA LEU A 195 -0.56 -9.80 24.10
C LEU A 195 -0.30 -9.59 25.60
N GLN A 196 -1.33 -9.15 26.31
CA GLN A 196 -1.42 -9.22 27.77
C GLN A 196 -2.60 -10.15 28.14
N TYR A 197 -3.23 -9.98 29.30
CA TYR A 197 -4.48 -10.69 29.63
C TYR A 197 -5.61 -10.36 28.63
N ILE A 198 -5.70 -9.10 28.22
CA ILE A 198 -6.53 -8.63 27.10
C ILE A 198 -5.60 -7.91 26.12
N PRO A 199 -5.64 -8.21 24.81
CA PRO A 199 -4.72 -7.60 23.86
C PRO A 199 -4.94 -6.08 23.76
N GLN A 200 -3.85 -5.37 23.51
CA GLN A 200 -3.79 -3.92 23.45
C GLN A 200 -2.96 -3.49 22.25
N ALA A 201 -3.35 -2.40 21.60
CA ALA A 201 -2.53 -1.77 20.59
C ALA A 201 -1.54 -0.80 21.25
N PHE A 202 -0.34 -0.77 20.71
CA PHE A 202 0.74 0.11 21.15
C PHE A 202 1.33 0.84 19.96
N ILE A 203 1.80 2.05 20.21
CA ILE A 203 2.74 2.75 19.35
C ILE A 203 4.06 2.82 20.12
N TRP A 204 5.16 2.52 19.45
CA TRP A 204 6.51 2.64 20.00
C TRP A 204 7.27 3.71 19.23
N ASN A 205 8.08 4.49 19.94
CA ASN A 205 9.13 5.31 19.37
C ASN A 205 10.45 4.56 19.56
N ASN A 206 11.00 4.04 18.47
CA ASN A 206 12.03 3.02 18.46
C ASN A 206 11.57 1.79 19.26
N THR A 207 12.11 1.57 20.46
CA THR A 207 11.76 0.48 21.36
C THR A 207 10.93 0.93 22.55
N ALA A 208 10.86 2.24 22.82
CA ALA A 208 10.15 2.78 23.96
C ALA A 208 8.65 2.89 23.65
N PRO A 209 7.75 2.41 24.54
CA PRO A 209 6.32 2.66 24.40
C PRO A 209 6.05 4.16 24.35
N TYR A 210 5.32 4.58 23.32
CA TYR A 210 4.97 5.98 23.07
C TYR A 210 3.51 6.26 23.37
N TRP A 211 2.63 5.30 23.07
CA TRP A 211 1.19 5.38 23.33
C TRP A 211 0.59 3.99 23.48
N ARG A 212 -0.54 3.90 24.18
CA ARG A 212 -1.27 2.65 24.42
C ARG A 212 -2.77 2.85 24.29
N SER A 213 -3.43 1.93 23.59
CA SER A 213 -4.87 1.98 23.30
C SER A 213 -5.79 1.67 24.48
N SER A 214 -5.24 1.18 25.59
CA SER A 214 -6.00 0.43 26.61
C SER A 214 -6.63 -0.87 26.07
N PRO A 215 -7.11 -1.78 26.94
CA PRO A 215 -7.64 -3.09 26.54
C PRO A 215 -8.74 -3.02 25.47
N TRP A 216 -8.78 -4.04 24.62
CA TRP A 216 -9.89 -4.27 23.69
C TRP A 216 -11.16 -4.73 24.43
N ASP A 217 -12.29 -4.07 24.21
CA ASP A 217 -13.56 -4.37 24.90
C ASP A 217 -14.51 -5.29 24.10
N LYS A 218 -14.03 -5.85 22.98
CA LYS A 218 -14.78 -6.62 21.96
C LYS A 218 -15.51 -5.78 20.90
N GLN A 219 -15.44 -4.45 20.97
CA GLN A 219 -15.98 -3.58 19.92
C GLN A 219 -14.98 -2.51 19.50
N ILE A 220 -14.27 -1.93 20.46
CA ILE A 220 -13.29 -0.87 20.28
C ILE A 220 -12.13 -1.05 21.28
N TYR A 221 -11.05 -0.29 21.09
CA TYR A 221 -10.09 -0.10 22.17
C TYR A 221 -10.61 0.98 23.12
N ILE A 222 -10.58 0.73 24.43
CA ILE A 222 -11.17 1.64 25.44
C ILE A 222 -10.56 3.05 25.39
N GLY A 223 -9.27 3.16 25.07
CA GLY A 223 -8.56 4.43 24.89
C GLY A 223 -8.76 5.09 23.53
N LEU A 224 -9.61 4.52 22.67
CA LEU A 224 -10.01 5.05 21.37
C LEU A 224 -11.55 5.14 21.26
N PRO A 225 -12.22 5.93 22.11
CA PRO A 225 -13.69 6.01 22.15
C PRO A 225 -14.33 6.55 20.85
N GLU A 226 -13.55 7.20 19.98
CA GLU A 226 -14.00 7.69 18.67
C GLU A 226 -14.14 6.59 17.61
N MET A 227 -13.57 5.40 17.86
CA MET A 227 -13.73 4.27 16.94
C MET A 227 -15.20 3.93 16.78
N LYS A 228 -15.62 3.78 15.53
CA LYS A 228 -16.98 3.33 15.21
C LYS A 228 -16.95 1.86 14.85
N SER A 229 -17.80 1.09 15.52
CA SER A 229 -18.03 -0.33 15.24
C SER A 229 -19.51 -0.57 15.03
N SER A 230 -19.85 -1.30 13.97
CA SER A 230 -21.21 -1.67 13.59
C SER A 230 -21.18 -3.06 12.94
N TYR A 231 -22.35 -3.63 12.64
CA TYR A 231 -22.44 -4.98 12.08
C TYR A 231 -21.63 -5.11 10.78
N HIS A 232 -20.61 -5.99 10.78
CA HIS A 232 -19.63 -6.20 9.69
C HIS A 232 -18.76 -5.00 9.30
N SER A 233 -18.74 -3.92 10.09
CA SER A 233 -18.00 -2.70 9.77
C SER A 233 -17.32 -2.10 10.99
N GLY A 234 -15.99 -1.99 10.93
CA GLY A 234 -15.14 -1.53 12.01
C GLY A 234 -13.84 -2.31 12.08
N VAL A 235 -12.99 -1.91 13.03
CA VAL A 235 -11.82 -2.70 13.42
C VAL A 235 -12.28 -3.96 14.13
N ASP A 236 -11.62 -5.07 13.84
CA ASP A 236 -11.77 -6.32 14.57
C ASP A 236 -10.41 -6.77 15.10
N LEU A 237 -10.43 -7.38 16.28
CA LEU A 237 -9.27 -7.98 16.91
C LEU A 237 -9.53 -9.47 17.09
N VAL A 238 -8.83 -10.25 16.28
CA VAL A 238 -8.86 -11.71 16.37
C VAL A 238 -7.74 -12.16 17.29
N SER A 239 -8.07 -12.93 18.31
CA SER A 239 -7.09 -13.56 19.20
C SER A 239 -7.47 -15.02 19.46
N ASP A 240 -6.50 -15.92 19.44
CA ASP A 240 -6.70 -17.33 19.79
C ASP A 240 -6.00 -17.72 21.11
N ASN A 241 -6.34 -18.90 21.62
CA ASN A 241 -5.69 -19.47 22.81
C ASN A 241 -4.27 -19.97 22.53
N ALA A 242 -3.88 -20.11 21.26
CA ALA A 242 -2.55 -20.54 20.89
C ALA A 242 -1.53 -19.39 21.10
N GLY A 243 -1.97 -18.13 21.05
CA GLY A 243 -1.16 -16.93 21.23
C GLY A 243 -0.94 -16.15 19.93
N THR A 244 -1.79 -16.36 18.92
CA THR A 244 -1.92 -15.48 17.77
C THR A 244 -2.90 -14.37 18.12
N ALA A 245 -2.56 -13.12 17.82
CA ALA A 245 -3.51 -12.03 17.87
C ALA A 245 -3.19 -10.97 16.83
N TYR A 246 -4.21 -10.55 16.07
CA TYR A 246 -4.06 -9.53 15.06
C TYR A 246 -5.28 -8.65 14.96
N GLN A 247 -5.02 -7.41 14.60
CA GLN A 247 -6.01 -6.44 14.20
C GLN A 247 -6.24 -6.54 12.69
N THR A 248 -7.49 -6.47 12.27
CA THR A 248 -7.91 -6.25 10.90
C THR A 248 -9.09 -5.28 10.88
N TYR A 249 -9.60 -4.95 9.70
CA TYR A 249 -10.87 -4.24 9.61
C TYR A 249 -11.63 -4.58 8.35
N SER A 250 -12.95 -4.37 8.44
CA SER A 250 -13.88 -4.41 7.32
C SER A 250 -14.69 -3.12 7.31
N ASN A 251 -15.09 -2.66 6.14
CA ASN A 251 -16.08 -1.57 6.01
C ASN A 251 -17.48 -2.10 5.64
N GLY A 252 -17.67 -3.43 5.68
CA GLY A 252 -18.88 -4.08 5.21
C GLY A 252 -19.21 -3.70 3.76
N ASN A 253 -20.48 -3.37 3.50
CA ASN A 253 -20.95 -2.87 2.21
C ASN A 253 -21.06 -1.34 2.18
N HIS A 254 -20.42 -0.61 3.11
CA HIS A 254 -20.48 0.84 3.10
C HIS A 254 -19.72 1.42 1.89
N PRO A 255 -20.24 2.49 1.27
CA PRO A 255 -19.62 3.07 0.08
C PRO A 255 -18.38 3.93 0.39
N TRP A 256 -17.98 4.03 1.65
CA TRP A 256 -16.90 4.93 2.07
C TRP A 256 -15.55 4.28 1.80
N ILE A 257 -14.59 5.07 1.32
CA ILE A 257 -13.21 4.63 1.18
C ILE A 257 -12.49 5.06 2.45
N LEU A 258 -11.96 4.10 3.20
CA LEU A 258 -11.22 4.37 4.42
C LEU A 258 -9.99 3.48 4.54
N TYR A 259 -8.98 3.99 5.21
CA TYR A 259 -7.79 3.25 5.62
C TYR A 259 -7.23 3.81 6.92
N TYR A 260 -6.38 3.03 7.56
CA TYR A 260 -5.64 3.47 8.73
C TYR A 260 -4.18 3.71 8.36
N SER A 261 -3.57 4.76 8.91
CA SER A 261 -2.17 5.07 8.68
C SER A 261 -1.47 5.51 9.96
N LEU A 262 -0.21 5.12 10.11
CA LEU A 262 0.70 5.62 11.12
C LEU A 262 1.66 6.61 10.45
N ASN A 263 1.49 7.90 10.71
CA ASN A 263 2.30 8.94 10.05
C ASN A 263 3.70 9.07 10.70
N SER A 264 4.59 9.83 10.06
CA SER A 264 5.99 10.03 10.51
C SER A 264 6.14 10.65 11.91
N THR A 265 5.09 11.28 12.47
CA THR A 265 5.08 11.83 13.83
C THR A 265 4.58 10.85 14.88
N GLY A 266 4.34 9.59 14.51
CA GLY A 266 3.81 8.57 15.42
C GLY A 266 2.32 8.71 15.73
N SER A 267 1.56 9.39 14.86
CA SER A 267 0.11 9.50 14.97
C SER A 267 -0.57 8.40 14.14
N TYR A 268 -1.32 7.52 14.81
CA TYR A 268 -2.18 6.52 14.17
C TYR A 268 -3.55 7.11 13.90
N GLN A 269 -3.99 7.06 12.65
CA GLN A 269 -5.12 7.83 12.14
C GLN A 269 -6.06 6.96 11.33
N GLU A 270 -7.37 7.15 11.52
CA GLU A 270 -8.39 6.75 10.56
C GLU A 270 -8.57 7.88 9.55
N LYS A 271 -8.51 7.52 8.27
CA LYS A 271 -8.71 8.45 7.16
C LYS A 271 -9.86 7.98 6.30
N VAL A 272 -10.83 8.86 6.09
CA VAL A 272 -11.99 8.64 5.21
C VAL A 272 -11.92 9.62 4.05
N TRP A 273 -12.14 9.12 2.84
CA TRP A 273 -12.13 9.95 1.64
C TRP A 273 -13.35 10.87 1.59
N ASP A 274 -13.11 12.18 1.52
CA ASP A 274 -14.16 13.18 1.32
C ASP A 274 -14.24 13.52 -0.18
N GLN A 275 -15.28 13.00 -0.84
CA GLN A 275 -15.49 13.21 -2.27
C GLN A 275 -15.70 14.70 -2.63
N SER A 276 -16.28 15.49 -1.72
CA SER A 276 -16.56 16.91 -1.96
C SER A 276 -15.30 17.75 -1.93
N LYS A 277 -14.40 17.45 -0.97
CA LYS A 277 -13.10 18.13 -0.82
C LYS A 277 -12.01 17.54 -1.70
N LYS A 278 -12.23 16.33 -2.22
CA LYS A 278 -11.22 15.53 -2.92
C LYS A 278 -9.96 15.34 -2.08
N ASP A 279 -10.15 15.09 -0.80
CA ASP A 279 -9.07 14.94 0.17
C ASP A 279 -9.44 13.96 1.29
N TRP A 280 -8.43 13.51 2.03
CA TRP A 280 -8.60 12.65 3.18
C TRP A 280 -8.99 13.44 4.41
N MET A 281 -10.11 13.07 5.01
CA MET A 281 -10.53 13.56 6.30
C MET A 281 -10.03 12.60 7.39
N VAL A 282 -9.26 13.13 8.34
CA VAL A 282 -8.90 12.41 9.56
C VAL A 282 -10.11 12.43 10.49
N THR A 283 -10.74 11.29 10.69
CA THR A 283 -11.92 11.14 11.56
C THR A 283 -11.53 10.99 13.02
N TRP A 284 -10.42 10.31 13.28
CA TRP A 284 -9.76 10.30 14.58
C TRP A 284 -8.25 10.02 14.42
N ALA A 285 -7.48 10.45 15.42
CA ALA A 285 -6.03 10.29 15.45
C ALA A 285 -5.55 10.13 16.89
N ASN A 286 -4.56 9.27 17.12
CA ASN A 286 -3.95 9.08 18.43
C ASN A 286 -2.42 8.99 18.34
N PRO A 287 -1.65 9.54 19.30
CA PRO A 287 -2.10 10.32 20.48
C PRO A 287 -2.83 11.62 20.11
N ARG A 288 -3.82 12.07 20.91
CA ARG A 288 -4.56 13.32 20.67
C ARG A 288 -3.91 14.52 21.36
N SER A 289 -3.28 14.26 22.51
CA SER A 289 -2.62 15.27 23.33
C SER A 289 -1.42 14.69 24.06
N GLU A 290 -0.63 15.55 24.72
CA GLU A 290 0.48 15.10 25.57
C GLU A 290 0.03 14.17 26.71
N CYS A 291 -1.22 14.26 27.17
CA CYS A 291 -1.76 13.41 28.24
C CYS A 291 -1.93 11.95 27.82
N ASP A 292 -2.00 11.67 26.52
CA ASP A 292 -2.14 10.30 26.01
C ASP A 292 -0.77 9.60 25.86
N LEU A 293 0.34 10.34 25.97
CA LEU A 293 1.69 9.77 25.84
C LEU A 293 2.00 8.85 27.01
N TYR A 294 2.59 7.69 26.71
CA TYR A 294 2.88 6.66 27.72
C TYR A 294 3.90 7.12 28.77
N VAL A 295 4.68 8.17 28.47
CA VAL A 295 5.70 8.72 29.38
C VAL A 295 5.70 10.25 29.35
N LYS A 296 5.23 10.83 30.45
CA LYS A 296 5.97 11.84 31.22
C LYS A 296 6.14 11.28 32.63
#